data_AF-A0A1G8HYZ4-F1
#
_entry.id   AF-A0A1G8HYZ4-F1
#
_cell.length_a   1.000
_cell.length_b   1.000
_cell.length_c   1.000
_cell.angle_alpha   90.00
_cell.angle_beta   90.00
_cell.angle_gamma   90.00
#
_symmetry.space_group_name_H-M   'P 1'
#
loop_
_entity.id
_entity.type
_entity.pdbx_description
1 polymer ?
#
loop_
_entity_poly.entity_id
_entity_poly.type
_entity_poly.pdbx_seq_one_letter_code
_entity_poly.pdbx_strand_id
1 'polypeptide(L)' 'MQTGNDLKQARIALGWSQRELAQRAGIDRKAVSYWEMRAVLDSKGYATGKMAAVLGGEFSD' A
#
# COMPACT_ATOMS: atom_id res chain seq x y z
N MET A 1 -7.29 7.39 10.31
CA MET A 1 -6.68 6.05 10.15
C MET A 1 -6.84 5.64 8.70
N GLN A 2 -5.77 5.20 8.04
CA GLN A 2 -5.86 4.67 6.67
C GLN A 2 -6.21 3.18 6.69
N THR A 3 -7.02 2.76 5.73
CA THR A 3 -7.51 1.39 5.57
C THR A 3 -6.86 0.70 4.38
N GLY A 4 -6.99 -0.63 4.30
CA GLY A 4 -6.58 -1.38 3.12
C GLY A 4 -7.32 -0.97 1.85
N ASN A 5 -8.57 -0.52 1.99
CA ASN A 5 -9.31 -0.02 0.84
C ASN A 5 -8.75 1.32 0.34
N ASP A 6 -8.28 2.21 1.21
CA ASP A 6 -7.65 3.47 0.81
C ASP A 6 -6.36 3.22 0.01
N LEU A 7 -5.55 2.27 0.47
CA LEU A 7 -4.37 1.79 -0.25
C LEU A 7 -4.73 1.25 -1.65
N LYS A 8 -5.78 0.44 -1.72
CA LYS A 8 -6.30 -0.10 -2.99
C LYS A 8 -6.76 1.01 -3.93
N GLN A 9 -7.49 2.01 -3.43
CA GLN A 9 -7.97 3.12 -4.25
C GLN A 9 -6.81 3.97 -4.77
N ALA A 10 -5.83 4.30 -3.91
CA ALA A 10 -4.63 5.04 -4.33
C ALA A 10 -3.88 4.32 -5.46
N ARG A 11 -3.71 2.99 -5.34
CA ARG A 11 -3.10 2.18 -6.39
C ARG A 11 -3.91 2.21 -7.70
N ILE A 12 -5.24 2.05 -7.62
CA ILE A 12 -6.12 2.03 -8.79
C ILE A 12 -6.15 3.39 -9.49
N ALA A 13 -6.11 4.50 -8.73
CA ALA A 13 -6.07 5.85 -9.29
C ALA A 13 -4.82 6.10 -10.15
N LEU A 14 -3.71 5.41 -9.86
CA LEU A 14 -2.49 5.43 -10.65
C LEU A 14 -2.49 4.41 -11.80
N GLY A 15 -3.57 3.64 -11.97
CA GLY A 15 -3.69 2.60 -13.00
C GLY A 15 -2.83 1.36 -12.74
N TRP A 16 -2.31 1.17 -11.53
CA TRP A 16 -1.40 0.07 -11.22
C TRP A 16 -2.14 -1.18 -10.78
N SER A 17 -1.65 -2.35 -11.19
CA SER A 17 -1.97 -3.64 -10.58
C SER A 17 -1.27 -3.83 -9.23
N GLN A 18 -1.73 -4.80 -8.43
CA GLN A 18 -1.02 -5.14 -7.17
C GLN A 18 0.43 -5.56 -7.40
N ARG A 19 0.75 -6.21 -8.54
CA ARG A 19 2.12 -6.59 -8.89
C ARG A 19 2.99 -5.37 -9.15
N GLU A 20 2.43 -4.38 -9.83
CA GLU A 20 3.12 -3.13 -10.13
C GLU A 20 3.41 -2.29 -8.89
N LEU A 21 2.46 -2.22 -7.95
CA LEU A 21 2.69 -1.61 -6.64
C LEU A 21 3.79 -2.37 -5.88
N ALA A 22 3.70 -3.70 -5.83
CA ALA A 22 4.68 -4.52 -5.14
C ALA A 22 6.10 -4.33 -5.69
N GLN A 23 6.24 -4.33 -7.03
CA GLN A 23 7.51 -4.12 -7.70
C GLN A 23 8.08 -2.73 -7.41
N ARG A 24 7.26 -1.66 -7.48
CA ARG A 24 7.69 -0.30 -7.17
C ARG A 24 8.10 -0.15 -5.71
N ALA A 25 7.33 -0.75 -4.80
CA ALA A 25 7.61 -0.72 -3.36
C ALA A 25 8.73 -1.68 -2.93
N GLY A 26 9.19 -2.59 -3.80
CA GLY A 26 10.21 -3.59 -3.48
C GLY A 26 9.75 -4.62 -2.44
N ILE A 27 8.48 -5.05 -2.51
CA ILE A 27 7.88 -6.04 -1.60
C ILE A 27 7.17 -7.16 -2.38
N ASP A 28 6.75 -8.21 -1.69
CA ASP A 28 5.95 -9.28 -2.29
C ASP A 28 4.50 -8.81 -2.57
N ARG A 29 3.95 -9.19 -3.73
CA ARG A 29 2.54 -8.93 -4.09
C ARG A 29 1.55 -9.51 -3.08
N LYS A 30 1.88 -10.60 -2.38
CA LYS A 30 1.10 -11.15 -1.26
C LYS A 30 0.99 -10.17 -0.12
N ALA A 31 2.03 -9.37 0.17
CA ALA A 31 1.96 -8.32 1.19
C ALA A 31 0.96 -7.23 0.77
N VAL A 32 0.98 -6.80 -0.50
CA VAL A 32 -0.03 -5.85 -1.02
C VAL A 32 -1.44 -6.40 -0.84
N SER A 33 -1.68 -7.63 -1.30
CA SER A 33 -2.99 -8.27 -1.17
C SER A 33 -3.45 -8.41 0.27
N TYR A 34 -2.54 -8.77 1.18
CA TYR A 34 -2.82 -8.91 2.60
C TYR A 34 -3.26 -7.57 3.20
N TRP A 35 -2.54 -6.49 2.92
CA TRP A 35 -2.82 -5.17 3.50
C TRP A 35 -4.04 -4.49 2.89
N GLU A 36 -4.31 -4.67 1.59
CA GLU A 36 -5.53 -4.13 0.96
C GLU A 36 -6.83 -4.70 1.56
N MET A 37 -6.76 -5.86 2.23
CA MET A 37 -7.90 -6.50 2.88
C MET A 37 -8.08 -6.08 4.35
N ARG A 38 -7.16 -5.31 4.93
CA ARG A 38 -7.19 -4.94 6.35
C ARG A 38 -8.10 -3.75 6.58
N ALA A 39 -8.90 -3.83 7.64
CA ALA A 39 -9.76 -2.72 8.07
C ALA A 39 -8.96 -1.49 8.50
N VAL A 40 -7.74 -1.68 9.00
CA VAL A 40 -6.82 -0.62 9.43
C VAL A 40 -5.40 -1.00 9.00
N LEU A 41 -4.67 -0.06 8.42
CA LEU A 41 -3.25 -0.20 8.13
C LEU A 41 -2.43 0.18 9.36
N ASP A 42 -1.38 -0.59 9.62
CA ASP A 42 -0.32 -0.17 10.52
C ASP A 42 0.55 0.86 9.79
N SER A 43 0.42 2.15 10.11
CA SER A 43 1.21 3.22 9.47
C SER A 43 2.71 3.10 9.72
N LYS A 44 3.12 2.37 10.77
CA LYS A 44 4.53 2.15 11.14
C LYS A 44 5.06 0.81 10.62
N GLY A 45 4.21 0.03 9.96
CA GLY A 45 4.58 -1.25 9.37
C GLY A 45 5.54 -1.09 8.20
N TYR A 46 6.53 -1.98 8.10
CA TYR A 46 7.51 -1.95 7.01
C TYR A 46 6.86 -1.97 5.61
N ALA A 47 5.96 -2.93 5.38
CA ALA A 47 5.34 -3.10 4.06
C ALA A 47 4.39 -1.93 3.71
N THR A 48 3.60 -1.46 4.68
CA THR A 48 2.71 -0.30 4.52
C THR A 48 3.51 0.97 4.24
N GLY A 49 4.57 1.25 5.01
CA GLY A 49 5.51 2.34 4.76
C GLY A 49 6.08 2.34 3.33
N LYS A 50 6.57 1.18 2.87
CA LYS A 50 7.11 1.03 1.51
C LYS A 50 6.05 1.27 0.42
N MET A 51 4.80 0.86 0.65
CA MET A 51 3.71 1.11 -0.30
C MET A 51 3.29 2.58 -0.35
N ALA A 52 3.20 3.28 0.78
CA ALA A 52 2.92 4.72 0.80
C ALA A 52 3.93 5.53 0.01
N ALA A 53 5.21 5.28 0.28
CA ALA A 53 6.30 6.05 -0.28
C ALA A 53 6.25 6.09 -1.81
N VAL A 54 5.78 5.01 -2.45
CA VAL A 54 5.64 4.92 -3.91
C VAL A 54 4.29 5.40 -4.43
N LEU A 55 3.26 5.45 -3.59
CA LEU A 55 1.95 6.00 -3.94
C LEU A 55 1.89 7.53 -3.77
N GLY A 56 2.97 8.15 -3.30
CA GLY A 56 3.03 9.59 -3.05
C GLY A 56 2.28 10.04 -1.79
N GLY A 57 1.90 9.10 -0.92
CA GLY A 57 1.33 9.39 0.39
C GLY A 57 2.42 9.34 1.46
N GLU A 58 2.44 10.31 2.36
CA GLU A 58 3.28 10.22 3.57
C GLU A 58 2.55 9.37 4.61
N PHE A 59 3.12 8.22 4.99
CA PHE A 59 2.84 7.59 6.29
C PHE A 59 3.85 8.13 7.30
N SER A 60 3.67 9.40 7.66
CA SER A 60 4.30 10.07 8.81
C SER A 60 3.24 11.04 9.31
N ASP A 61 2.82 11.10 10.58
CA ASP A 61 3.30 10.59 11.87
C ASP A 61 2.35 9.54 12.49
#